data_AF-A0A7X8E504-F1
#
_entry.id   AF-A0A7X8E504-F1
#
_cell.length_a   1.000
_cell.length_b   1.000
_cell.length_c   1.000
_cell.angle_alpha   90.00
_cell.angle_beta   90.00
_cell.angle_gamma   90.00
#
_symmetry.space_group_name_H-M   'P 1'
#
loop_
_entity.id
_entity.type
_entity.pdbx_description
1 polymer ?
#
loop_
_entity_poly.entity_id
_entity_poly.type
_entity_poly.pdbx_seq_one_letter_code
_entity_poly.pdbx_strand_id
1 'polypeptide(L)' 'MYCALCNQNKKPKIEVLGLGMCNSCMEELSSTPVIGTKYDYYKEVIKIALRNYIYERVEINPVK' A
#
# COMPACT_ATOMS: atom_id res chain seq x y z
N MET A 1 8.24 5.40 -12.31
CA MET A 1 7.73 5.32 -10.91
C MET A 1 7.65 3.86 -10.54
N TYR A 2 8.10 3.52 -9.34
CA TYR A 2 8.15 2.14 -8.87
C TYR A 2 6.86 1.79 -8.13
N CYS A 3 6.41 0.54 -8.27
CA CYS A 3 5.32 0.02 -7.44
C CYS A 3 5.82 -0.13 -6.00
N ALA A 4 5.08 0.38 -5.04
CA ALA A 4 5.43 0.31 -3.62
C ALA A 4 5.56 -1.12 -3.07
N LEU A 5 4.95 -2.12 -3.73
CA LEU A 5 5.01 -3.52 -3.28
C LEU A 5 6.12 -4.35 -3.92
N CYS A 6 6.13 -4.43 -5.26
CA CYS A 6 7.10 -5.28 -5.95
C CYS A 6 8.40 -4.55 -6.30
N ASN A 7 8.47 -3.24 -6.05
CA ASN A 7 9.59 -2.37 -6.37
C ASN A 7 10.04 -2.46 -7.85
N GLN A 8 9.16 -2.92 -8.74
CA GLN A 8 9.41 -2.95 -10.17
C GLN A 8 9.05 -1.61 -10.78
N ASN A 9 9.76 -1.21 -11.84
CA ASN A 9 9.48 0.01 -12.61
C ASN A 9 8.21 -0.17 -13.46
N LYS A 10 7.09 -0.38 -12.79
CA LYS A 10 5.75 -0.49 -13.34
C LYS A 10 5.03 0.78 -12.93
N LYS A 11 4.61 1.60 -13.89
CA LYS A 11 3.85 2.82 -13.62
C LYS A 11 2.68 2.47 -12.68
N PRO A 12 2.63 3.00 -11.45
CA PRO A 12 1.53 2.75 -10.55
C PRO A 12 0.25 3.30 -11.18
N LYS A 13 -0.78 2.48 -11.19
CA LYS A 13 -2.10 2.79 -11.77
C LYS A 13 -3.16 3.02 -10.71
N ILE A 14 -2.89 2.55 -9.49
CA ILE A 14 -3.79 2.60 -8.35
C ILE A 14 -3.03 3.23 -7.20
N GLU A 15 -3.67 4.13 -6.47
CA GLU A 15 -3.11 4.79 -5.29
C GLU A 15 -4.00 4.47 -4.10
N VAL A 16 -3.41 3.85 -3.07
CA VAL A 16 -4.11 3.44 -1.85
C VAL A 16 -3.40 4.05 -0.67
N LEU A 17 -4.05 5.01 0.01
CA LEU A 17 -3.53 5.61 1.24
C LEU A 17 -2.07 6.12 1.09
N GLY A 18 -1.76 6.78 -0.03
CA GLY A 18 -0.42 7.28 -0.35
C GLY A 18 0.56 6.24 -0.93
N LEU A 19 0.15 4.97 -1.06
CA LEU A 19 0.95 3.94 -1.72
C LEU A 19 0.55 3.76 -3.19
N GLY A 20 1.46 4.11 -4.09
CA GLY A 20 1.33 3.85 -5.52
C GLY A 20 1.59 2.38 -5.86
N MET A 21 0.59 1.70 -6.43
CA MET A 21 0.62 0.27 -6.73
C MET A 21 0.34 -0.04 -8.20
N CYS A 22 0.96 -1.10 -8.71
CA CYS A 22 0.64 -1.64 -10.03
C CYS A 22 -0.54 -2.61 -9.95
N ASN A 23 -1.28 -2.77 -11.06
CA ASN A 23 -2.49 -3.61 -11.10
C ASN A 23 -2.24 -5.04 -10.63
N SER A 24 -1.14 -5.67 -11.06
CA SER A 24 -0.85 -7.07 -10.69
C SER A 24 -0.71 -7.25 -9.17
N CYS A 25 -0.10 -6.27 -8.49
CA CYS A 25 0.04 -6.33 -7.03
C CYS A 25 -1.30 -6.10 -6.32
N MET A 26 -2.15 -5.22 -6.84
CA MET A 26 -3.50 -5.03 -6.29
C MET A 26 -4.38 -6.26 -6.49
N GLU A 27 -4.30 -6.89 -7.65
CA GLU A 27 -5.05 -8.09 -7.97
C GLU A 27 -4.63 -9.26 -7.07
N GLU A 28 -3.32 -9.47 -6.88
CA GLU A 28 -2.79 -10.46 -5.94
C GLU A 28 -3.24 -10.17 -4.49
N LEU A 29 -3.17 -8.92 -4.02
CA LEU A 29 -3.65 -8.57 -2.68
C LEU A 29 -5.14 -8.87 -2.52
N SER A 30 -5.97 -8.47 -3.50
CA SER A 30 -7.43 -8.63 -3.44
C SER A 30 -7.89 -10.09 -3.51
N SER A 31 -7.07 -10.96 -4.10
CA SER A 31 -7.35 -12.39 -4.24
C SER A 31 -6.66 -13.25 -3.18
N THR A 32 -5.84 -12.67 -2.31
CA THR A 32 -5.13 -13.41 -1.25
C THR A 32 -6.13 -13.93 -0.21
N PRO A 33 -6.26 -15.26 -0.01
CA PRO A 33 -7.16 -15.81 1.00
C PRO A 33 -6.68 -15.47 2.41
N VAL A 34 -7.62 -15.22 3.33
CA VAL A 34 -7.34 -14.93 4.76
C VAL A 34 -6.55 -16.05 5.45
N ILE A 35 -6.76 -17.29 5.02
CA ILE A 35 -6.08 -18.49 5.54
C ILE A 35 -4.71 -18.74 4.89
N GLY A 36 -4.33 -17.95 3.90
CA GLY A 36 -3.08 -18.14 3.16
C GLY A 36 -1.86 -17.59 3.91
N THR A 37 -0.70 -18.20 3.74
CA THR A 37 0.57 -17.73 4.32
C THR A 37 0.95 -16.32 3.83
N LYS A 38 0.49 -15.93 2.64
CA LYS A 38 0.63 -14.58 2.09
C LYS A 38 -0.28 -13.53 2.75
N TYR A 39 -1.24 -13.93 3.58
CA TYR A 39 -2.14 -12.99 4.23
C TYR A 39 -1.43 -12.15 5.30
N ASP A 40 -0.40 -12.68 5.95
CA ASP A 40 0.41 -11.89 6.88
C ASP A 40 1.19 -10.79 6.14
N TYR A 41 1.69 -11.08 4.93
CA TYR A 41 2.25 -10.05 4.06
C TYR A 41 1.20 -8.97 3.72
N TYR A 42 -0.04 -9.36 3.40
CA TYR A 42 -1.14 -8.41 3.19
C TYR A 42 -1.37 -7.51 4.42
N LYS A 43 -1.41 -8.07 5.63
CA LYS A 43 -1.58 -7.29 6.87
C LYS A 43 -0.47 -6.25 7.04
N GLU A 44 0.78 -6.61 6.79
CA GLU A 44 1.91 -5.68 6.90
C GLU A 44 1.83 -4.55 5.86
N VAL A 45 1.42 -4.86 4.63
CA VAL A 45 1.19 -3.83 3.60
C VAL A 45 0.12 -2.82 4.05
N ILE A 46 -1.02 -3.29 4.54
CA ILE A 46 -2.10 -2.40 5.01
C ILE A 46 -1.65 -1.56 6.21
N LYS A 47 -0.87 -2.13 7.13
CA LYS A 47 -0.29 -1.37 8.26
C LYS A 47 0.61 -0.24 7.77
N ILE A 48 1.47 -0.49 6.78
CA ILE A 48 2.34 0.55 6.19
C ILE A 48 1.51 1.63 5.52
N ALA A 49 0.49 1.24 4.73
CA ALA A 49 -0.40 2.17 4.04
C ALA A 49 -1.12 3.10 5.04
N LEU A 50 -1.69 2.53 6.10
CA LEU A 50 -2.35 3.28 7.16
C LEU A 50 -1.39 4.18 7.92
N ARG A 51 -0.17 3.69 8.23
CA ARG A 51 0.86 4.49 8.88
C ARG A 51 1.18 5.72 8.04
N ASN A 52 1.52 5.53 6.77
CA ASN A 52 1.88 6.64 5.87
C ASN A 52 0.75 7.67 5.78
N TYR A 53 -0.49 7.22 5.61
CA TYR A 53 -1.65 8.09 5.57
C TYR A 53 -1.86 8.91 6.85
N ILE A 54 -1.68 8.29 8.02
CA ILE A 54 -1.77 9.00 9.31
C ILE A 54 -0.65 10.05 9.40
N TYR A 55 0.59 9.68 9.08
CA TYR A 55 1.73 10.61 9.14
C TYR A 55 1.56 11.80 8.19
N GLU A 56 1.14 11.56 6.94
CA GLU A 56 0.83 12.63 5.99
C GLU A 56 -0.22 13.60 6.54
N ARG A 57 -1.29 13.09 7.18
CA ARG A 57 -2.30 13.95 7.81
C ARG A 57 -1.79 14.72 9.03
N VAL A 58 -0.86 14.15 9.80
CA VAL A 58 -0.24 14.83 10.95
C VAL A 58 0.60 16.01 10.47
N GLU A 59 1.32 15.88 9.35
CA GLU A 59 2.08 16.98 8.75
C GLU A 59 1.20 18.08 8.15
N ILE A 60 0.00 17.76 7.67
CA ILE A 60 -0.94 18.75 7.09
C ILE A 60 -1.61 19.61 8.19
N ASN A 61 -1.56 19.20 9.46
CA ASN A 61 -2.02 19.99 10.61
C ASN A 61 -0.87 20.37 11.57
N PRO A 62 0.11 21.20 11.16
CA PRO A 62 0.85 21.98 12.13
C PRO A 62 -0.07 23.15 12.49
N VAL A 63 -0.94 22.95 13.48
CA VAL A 63 -1.70 24.06 14.08
C VAL A 63 -0.66 25.09 14.52
N LYS A 64 -0.65 26.25 13.85
CA LYS A 64 0.08 27.44 14.28
C LYS A 64 -0.59 28.05 15.50
#